data_AF-A0A423GDC3-F1
#
_entry.id   AF-A0A423GDC3-F1
#
_cell.length_a   1.000
_cell.length_b   1.000
_cell.length_c   1.000
_cell.angle_alpha   90.00
_cell.angle_beta   90.00
_cell.angle_gamma   90.00
#
_symmetry.space_group_name_H-M   'P 1'
#
loop_
_entity.id
_entity.type
_entity.pdbx_description
1 polymer ?
#
loop_
_entity_poly.entity_id
_entity_poly.type
_entity_poly.pdbx_seq_one_letter_code
_entity_poly.pdbx_strand_id
1 'polypeptide(L)' 'MTDSSELQGEITALCCFVAALASTLPLSSQLRLWPAFESKADLLRNQLGRDALRGFEQATISLSSKRG' A
#
# COMPACT_ATOMS: atom_id res chain seq x y z
N MET A 1 -14.86 -13.32 13.34
CA MET A 1 -13.96 -14.08 12.45
C MET A 1 -14.05 -13.50 11.03
N THR A 2 -14.10 -12.16 10.94
CA THR A 2 -14.60 -11.40 9.77
C THR A 2 -13.68 -10.23 9.42
N ASP A 3 -12.91 -9.72 10.38
CA ASP A 3 -12.00 -8.59 10.17
C ASP A 3 -10.82 -8.90 9.24
N SER A 4 -10.32 -10.14 9.26
CA SER A 4 -9.14 -10.51 8.46
C SER A 4 -9.43 -10.60 6.96
N SER A 5 -10.65 -11.01 6.58
CA SER A 5 -11.06 -11.14 5.18
C SER A 5 -11.40 -9.80 4.54
N GLU A 6 -12.03 -8.89 5.28
CA GLU A 6 -12.31 -7.53 4.81
C GLU A 6 -11.00 -6.74 4.63
N LEU A 7 -10.10 -6.82 5.61
CA LEU A 7 -8.78 -6.18 5.52
C LEU A 7 -7.98 -6.69 4.32
N GLN A 8 -8.04 -8.00 4.04
CA GLN A 8 -7.38 -8.57 2.86
C GLN A 8 -8.00 -8.07 1.54
N GLY A 9 -9.31 -7.87 1.50
CA GLY A 9 -10.03 -7.28 0.37
C GLY A 9 -9.62 -5.83 0.12
N GLU A 10 -9.57 -5.01 1.18
CA GLU A 10 -9.15 -3.60 1.12
C GLU A 10 -7.69 -3.46 0.67
N ILE A 11 -6.80 -4.30 1.21
CA ILE A 11 -5.39 -4.37 0.79
C ILE A 11 -5.29 -4.71 -0.69
N THR A 12 -6.07 -5.69 -1.16
CA THR A 12 -6.06 -6.11 -2.57
C THR A 12 -6.55 -4.98 -3.48
N ALA A 13 -7.62 -4.29 -3.09
CA ALA A 13 -8.15 -3.15 -3.83
C ALA A 13 -7.14 -2.00 -3.92
N LEU A 14 -6.46 -1.69 -2.81
CA LEU A 14 -5.38 -0.69 -2.78
C LEU A 14 -4.22 -1.09 -3.71
N CYS A 15 -3.84 -2.37 -3.72
CA CYS A 15 -2.79 -2.86 -4.59
C CYS A 15 -3.14 -2.69 -6.07
N CYS A 16 -4.36 -3.07 -6.46
CA CYS A 16 -4.87 -2.90 -7.82
C CYS A 16 -4.91 -1.41 -8.22
N PHE A 17 -5.37 -0.53 -7.33
CA PHE A 17 -5.40 0.92 -7.60
C PHE A 17 -4.00 1.50 -7.82
N VAL A 18 -3.03 1.17 -6.95
CA VAL A 18 -1.64 1.65 -7.09
C VAL A 18 -1.00 1.14 -8.38
N ALA A 19 -1.26 -0.11 -8.76
CA ALA A 19 -0.78 -0.68 -10.02
C ALA A 19 -1.37 0.04 -11.23
N ALA A 20 -2.69 0.27 -11.25
CA ALA A 20 -3.37 1.01 -12.31
C ALA A 20 -2.87 2.46 -12.42
N LEU A 21 -2.64 3.11 -11.28
CA LEU A 21 -2.08 4.46 -11.23
C LEU A 21 -0.65 4.50 -11.80
N ALA A 22 0.19 3.52 -11.42
CA ALA A 22 1.53 3.42 -11.98
C ALA A 22 1.51 3.22 -13.50
N SER A 23 0.63 2.36 -14.02
CA SER A 23 0.52 2.09 -15.46
C SER A 23 0.00 3.26 -16.31
N THR A 24 -0.62 4.26 -15.69
CA THR A 24 -1.17 5.44 -16.38
C THR A 24 -0.30 6.70 -16.22
N LEU A 25 0.61 6.70 -15.25
CA LEU A 25 1.50 7.83 -14.98
C LEU A 25 2.74 7.84 -15.89
N PRO A 26 3.26 9.03 -16.25
CA PRO A 26 4.57 9.16 -16.88
C PRO A 26 5.68 8.54 -16.03
N LEU A 27 6.73 8.03 -16.66
CA LEU A 27 7.87 7.35 -16.00
C LEU A 27 8.49 8.19 -14.86
N SER A 28 8.59 9.51 -15.05
CA SER A 28 9.09 10.44 -14.03
C SER A 28 8.22 10.50 -12.77
N SER A 29 6.90 10.35 -12.93
CA SER A 29 5.94 10.28 -11.83
C SER A 29 5.94 8.90 -11.17
N GLN A 30 6.14 7.82 -11.92
CA GLN A 30 6.26 6.45 -11.39
C GLN A 30 7.45 6.34 -10.42
N LEU A 31 8.60 6.91 -10.76
CA LEU A 31 9.80 6.94 -9.91
C LEU A 31 9.58 7.67 -8.57
N ARG A 32 8.67 8.66 -8.56
CA ARG A 32 8.33 9.43 -7.36
C ARG A 32 7.15 8.86 -6.57
N LEU A 33 6.46 7.86 -7.12
CA LEU A 33 5.26 7.28 -6.52
C LEU A 33 5.58 6.54 -5.21
N TRP A 34 6.67 5.76 -5.15
CA TRP A 34 7.05 5.06 -3.92
C TRP A 34 7.46 6.02 -2.80
N PRO A 35 8.40 6.97 -3.03
CA PRO A 35 8.79 7.90 -1.98
C PRO A 35 7.60 8.74 -1.46
N ALA A 36 6.68 9.12 -2.35
CA ALA A 36 5.46 9.82 -1.95
C ALA A 36 4.51 8.93 -1.13
N PHE A 37 4.33 7.67 -1.53
CA PHE A 37 3.56 6.69 -0.76
C PHE A 37 4.18 6.48 0.63
N GLU A 38 5.49 6.29 0.72
CA GLU A 38 6.21 6.02 1.97
C GLU A 38 6.10 7.19 2.96
N SER A 39 6.22 8.43 2.47
CA SER A 39 6.00 9.63 3.29
C SER A 39 4.59 9.70 3.89
N LYS A 40 3.57 9.24 3.15
CA LYS A 40 2.18 9.17 3.66
C LYS A 40 1.97 7.96 4.57
N ALA A 41 2.60 6.83 4.25
CA ALA A 41 2.56 5.61 5.04
C ALA A 41 3.13 5.82 6.44
N ASP A 42 4.23 6.55 6.60
CA ASP A 42 4.82 6.88 7.90
C ASP A 42 3.87 7.64 8.82
N LEU A 43 3.11 8.59 8.27
CA LEU A 43 2.10 9.31 9.03
C LEU A 43 0.96 8.38 9.48
N LEU A 44 0.60 7.42 8.63
CA LEU A 44 -0.46 6.45 8.90
C LEU A 44 -0.04 5.42 9.96
N ARG A 45 1.21 4.94 9.91
CA ARG A 45 1.77 3.96 10.88
C ARG A 45 1.62 4.42 12.32
N ASN A 46 1.81 5.71 12.58
CA ASN A 46 1.66 6.32 13.90
C ASN A 46 0.21 6.42 14.40
N GLN A 47 -0.77 6.20 13.52
CA GLN A 47 -2.21 6.30 13.82
C GLN A 47 -2.91 4.93 13.88
N LEU A 48 -2.25 3.86 13.43
CA LEU A 48 -2.82 2.52 13.40
C LEU A 48 -2.61 1.79 14.74
N GLY A 49 -3.65 1.07 15.18
CA GLY A 49 -3.51 0.06 16.24
C GLY A 49 -2.65 -1.12 15.78
N ARG A 50 -2.12 -1.91 16.73
CA ARG A 50 -1.13 -2.98 16.46
C ARG A 50 -1.54 -3.96 15.36
N ASP A 51 -2.78 -4.42 15.34
CA ASP A 51 -3.24 -5.41 14.36
C ASP A 51 -3.40 -4.80 12.95
N ALA A 52 -3.91 -3.57 12.88
CA ALA A 52 -4.04 -2.83 11.64
C ALA A 52 -2.66 -2.44 11.06
N LEU A 53 -1.70 -2.07 11.93
CA LEU A 53 -0.32 -1.79 11.55
C LEU A 53 0.33 -3.02 10.92
N ARG A 54 0.16 -4.19 11.53
CA ARG A 54 0.72 -5.45 11.00
C ARG A 54 0.16 -5.78 9.61
N GLY A 55 -1.14 -5.64 9.41
CA GLY A 55 -1.77 -5.83 8.09
C GLY A 55 -1.27 -4.82 7.05
N PHE A 56 -1.14 -3.56 7.45
CA PHE A 56 -0.63 -2.48 6.62
C PHE A 56 0.83 -2.69 6.20
N GLU A 57 1.70 -3.13 7.11
CA GLU A 57 3.10 -3.46 6.81
C GLU A 57 3.20 -4.62 5.82
N GLN A 58 2.43 -5.69 6.04
CA GLN A 58 2.43 -6.86 5.16
C GLN A 58 1.92 -6.53 3.75
N ALA A 59 0.91 -5.66 3.65
CA ALA A 59 0.43 -5.11 2.37
C ALA A 59 1.51 -4.30 1.66
N THR A 60 2.18 -3.41 2.40
CA THR A 60 3.22 -2.51 1.87
C THR A 60 4.42 -3.30 1.35
N ILE A 61 4.86 -4.33 2.08
CA ILE A 61 5.95 -5.24 1.65
C ILE A 61 5.56 -5.94 0.33
N SER A 62 4.35 -6.49 0.25
CA SER A 62 3.84 -7.19 -0.94
C SER A 62 3.78 -6.25 -2.16
N LEU A 63 3.37 -5.00 -1.94
CA LEU A 63 3.33 -3.94 -2.95
C LEU A 63 4.72 -3.52 -3.44
N SER A 64 5.69 -3.42 -2.54
CA SER A 64 7.07 -3.08 -2.87
C SER A 64 7.73 -4.20 -3.69
N SER A 65 7.47 -5.46 -3.33
CA SER A 65 8.09 -6.62 -3.98
C SER A 65 7.63 -6.82 -5.42
N LYS A 66 6.44 -6.36 -5.80
CA LYS A 66 5.89 -6.46 -7.16
C LYS A 66 6.40 -5.36 -8.12
N ARG A 67 7.28 -4.48 -7.65
CA ARG A 67 7.87 -3.39 -8.45
C ARG A 67 9.20 -3.76 -9.11
N GLY A 68 9.66 -5.01 -8.93
CA GLY A 68 10.83 -5.60 -9.59
C GLY A 68 10.44 -6.49 -10.75
#